data_AF-A0A2V9YN47-F1
#
_entry.id   AF-A0A2V9YN47-F1
#
_cell.length_a   1.000
_cell.length_b   1.000
_cell.length_c   1.000
_cell.angle_alpha   90.00
_cell.angle_beta   90.00
_cell.angle_gamma   90.00
#
_symmetry.space_group_name_H-M   'P 1'
#
loop_
_entity.id
_entity.type
_entity.pdbx_description
1 polymer ?
#
loop_
_entity_poly.entity_id
_entity_poly.type
_entity_poly.pdbx_seq_one_letter_code
_entity_poly.pdbx_strand_id
1 'polypeptide(L)'
;MLNLATERKEDFGLVLTRYGLERFLYRLGVSPHRDSFVLQGALLLQLWTAETYRPTRDLDLLGRGVSNASHRKIFSEVCSQKVEDDGLTFLPDTIRVERIEMTKPTKAFGCGWKHGWATCGFLCVVG
;
A
#
# COMPACT_ATOMS: atom_id res chain seq x y z
N MET A 1 18.20 -5.50 -1.97
CA MET A 1 17.25 -5.11 -0.90
C MET A 1 17.75 -5.46 0.50
N LEU A 2 18.28 -6.66 0.76
CA LEU A 2 18.82 -7.00 2.10
C LEU A 2 19.99 -6.08 2.50
N ASN A 3 20.95 -5.88 1.60
CA ASN A 3 22.07 -4.96 1.84
C ASN A 3 21.60 -3.54 2.17
N LEU A 4 20.56 -3.05 1.46
CA LEU A 4 19.97 -1.74 1.70
C LEU A 4 19.39 -1.63 3.11
N ALA A 5 18.66 -2.66 3.56
CA ALA A 5 18.13 -2.73 4.92
C ALA A 5 19.24 -2.73 5.97
N THR A 6 20.31 -3.50 5.74
CA THR A 6 21.48 -3.55 6.63
C THR A 6 22.22 -2.21 6.70
N GLU A 7 22.49 -1.58 5.55
CA GLU A 7 23.15 -0.27 5.47
C GLU A 7 22.36 0.82 6.18
N ARG A 8 21.03 0.83 6.00
CA ARG A 8 20.13 1.83 6.60
C ARG A 8 19.69 1.49 8.01
N LYS A 9 20.05 0.30 8.53
CA LYS A 9 19.56 -0.25 9.81
C LYS A 9 18.03 -0.25 9.88
N GLU A 10 17.38 -0.49 8.76
CA GLU A 10 15.92 -0.57 8.63
C GLU A 10 15.45 -2.02 8.74
N ASP A 11 14.21 -2.20 9.19
CA ASP A 11 13.55 -3.51 9.14
C ASP A 11 13.43 -3.97 7.68
N PHE A 12 13.96 -5.15 7.37
CA PHE A 12 13.95 -5.68 6.01
C PHE A 12 12.52 -5.82 5.45
N GLY A 13 11.56 -6.17 6.31
CA GLY A 13 10.14 -6.24 5.93
C GLY A 13 9.58 -4.89 5.50
N LEU A 14 9.97 -3.79 6.15
CA LEU A 14 9.61 -2.43 5.72
C LEU A 14 10.21 -2.06 4.37
N VAL A 15 11.46 -2.43 4.10
CA VAL A 15 12.10 -2.19 2.80
C VAL A 15 11.35 -2.93 1.69
N LEU A 16 11.01 -4.21 1.90
CA LEU A 16 10.22 -4.99 0.95
C LEU A 16 8.81 -4.43 0.76
N THR A 17 8.15 -4.03 1.86
CA THR A 17 6.80 -3.46 1.80
C THR A 17 6.80 -2.16 1.01
N ARG A 18 7.74 -1.25 1.30
CA ARG A 18 7.89 0.01 0.58
C ARG A 18 8.11 -0.24 -0.91
N TYR A 19 8.99 -1.16 -1.26
CA TYR A 19 9.22 -1.54 -2.65
C TYR A 19 7.92 -2.04 -3.32
N GLY A 20 7.18 -2.93 -2.66
CA GLY A 20 5.88 -3.40 -3.14
C GLY A 20 4.88 -2.27 -3.38
N LEU A 21 4.76 -1.32 -2.45
CA LEU A 21 3.86 -0.17 -2.58
C LEU A 21 4.27 0.77 -3.72
N GLU A 22 5.56 1.07 -3.85
CA GLU A 22 6.09 1.90 -4.93
C GLU A 22 5.87 1.24 -6.31
N ARG A 23 6.03 -0.08 -6.40
CA ARG A 23 5.78 -0.83 -7.65
C ARG A 23 4.30 -1.00 -7.96
N PHE A 24 3.42 -1.01 -6.95
CA PHE A 24 1.98 -0.88 -7.16
C PHE A 24 1.62 0.52 -7.69
N LEU A 25 2.16 1.57 -7.09
CA LEU A 25 1.95 2.96 -7.53
C LEU A 25 2.43 3.19 -8.97
N TYR A 26 3.56 2.59 -9.34
CA TYR A 26 4.04 2.60 -10.72
C TYR A 26 3.02 1.98 -11.68
N ARG A 27 2.52 0.77 -11.36
CA ARG A 27 1.47 0.10 -12.16
C ARG A 27 0.19 0.96 -12.25
N LEU A 28 -0.21 1.59 -11.15
CA LEU A 28 -1.35 2.50 -11.14
C LEU A 28 -1.12 3.70 -12.08
N GLY A 29 0.05 4.31 -12.05
CA GLY A 29 0.41 5.48 -12.86
C GLY A 29 0.44 5.21 -14.36
N VAL A 30 0.80 3.99 -14.78
CA VAL A 30 0.78 3.58 -16.20
C VAL A 30 -0.56 2.97 -16.64
N SER A 31 -1.47 2.70 -15.70
CA SER A 31 -2.79 2.12 -16.01
C SER A 31 -3.78 3.16 -16.54
N PRO A 32 -4.89 2.71 -17.15
CA PRO A 32 -6.04 3.59 -17.47
C PRO A 32 -6.66 4.30 -16.24
N HIS A 33 -6.36 3.85 -15.02
CA HIS A 33 -6.94 4.35 -13.77
C HIS A 33 -6.09 5.40 -13.06
N ARG A 34 -4.99 5.85 -13.68
CA ARG A 34 -4.03 6.79 -13.06
C ARG A 34 -4.70 8.07 -12.52
N ASP A 35 -5.74 8.54 -13.19
CA ASP A 35 -6.42 9.79 -12.86
C ASP A 35 -7.59 9.56 -11.87
N SER A 36 -7.92 8.30 -11.59
CA SER A 36 -9.01 7.90 -10.69
C SER A 36 -8.62 7.97 -9.22
N PHE A 37 -7.34 8.05 -8.88
CA PHE A 37 -6.87 8.06 -7.49
C PHE A 37 -5.80 9.12 -7.24
N VAL A 38 -5.73 9.60 -6.00
CA VAL A 38 -4.67 10.49 -5.52
C VAL A 38 -3.98 9.85 -4.32
N LEU A 39 -2.64 9.79 -4.36
CA LEU A 39 -1.83 9.34 -3.23
C LEU A 39 -1.92 10.34 -2.07
N GLN A 40 -2.11 9.83 -0.86
CA GLN A 40 -2.15 10.61 0.37
C GLN A 40 -1.38 9.90 1.50
N GLY A 41 -1.44 10.46 2.70
CA GLY A 41 -0.96 9.80 3.92
C GLY A 41 0.56 9.73 4.06
N ALA A 42 1.02 8.77 4.86
CA ALA A 42 2.41 8.68 5.28
C ALA A 42 3.36 8.35 4.11
N LEU A 43 2.91 7.52 3.15
CA LEU A 43 3.72 7.18 1.99
C LEU A 43 3.97 8.41 1.10
N LEU A 44 2.98 9.30 0.93
CA LEU A 44 3.18 10.57 0.22
C LEU A 44 4.27 11.40 0.89
N LEU A 45 4.17 11.58 2.22
CA LEU A 45 5.14 12.38 2.98
C LEU A 45 6.55 11.81 2.82
N GLN A 46 6.70 10.49 2.93
CA GLN A 46 7.98 9.82 2.77
C GLN A 46 8.58 10.00 1.36
N LEU A 47 7.76 9.94 0.31
CA LEU A 47 8.21 10.16 -1.07
C LEU A 47 8.55 11.62 -1.34
N TRP A 48 7.85 12.56 -0.71
CA TRP A 48 8.04 14.00 -0.91
C TRP A 48 9.24 14.56 -0.16
N THR A 49 9.46 14.15 1.08
CA THR A 49 10.55 14.67 1.92
C THR A 49 11.82 13.84 1.87
N ALA A 50 11.74 12.61 1.33
CA ALA A 50 12.78 11.59 1.46
C ALA A 50 13.14 11.23 2.92
N GLU A 51 12.33 11.65 3.89
CA GLU A 51 12.51 11.35 5.32
C GLU A 51 11.50 10.30 5.81
N THR A 52 11.98 9.37 6.62
CA THR A 52 11.13 8.35 7.24
C THR A 52 10.63 8.86 8.61
N TYR A 53 9.47 9.52 8.64
CA TYR A 53 8.88 10.02 9.89
C TYR A 53 8.25 8.90 10.74
N ARG A 54 7.48 8.02 10.11
CA ARG A 54 6.85 6.85 10.72
C ARG A 54 6.88 5.71 9.72
N PRO A 55 7.33 4.50 10.11
CA PRO A 55 7.13 3.31 9.30
C PRO A 55 5.68 3.17 8.85
N THR A 56 5.45 3.14 7.54
CA THR A 56 4.13 2.86 6.96
C THR A 56 4.18 1.56 6.18
N ARG A 57 3.13 0.75 6.33
CA ARG A 57 2.87 -0.44 5.52
C ARG A 57 1.61 -0.27 4.66
N ASP A 58 1.06 0.94 4.69
CA ASP A 58 -0.25 1.25 4.16
C ASP A 58 -0.11 2.20 2.98
N LEU A 59 -1.03 2.06 2.03
CA LEU A 59 -1.17 2.93 0.88
C LEU A 59 -2.54 3.59 0.94
N ASP A 60 -2.54 4.90 1.21
CA ASP A 60 -3.75 5.70 1.28
C ASP A 60 -4.03 6.33 -0.09
N LEU A 61 -5.17 5.99 -0.68
CA LEU A 61 -5.62 6.51 -1.97
C LEU A 61 -6.99 7.17 -1.84
N LEU A 62 -7.12 8.41 -2.31
CA LEU A 62 -8.39 9.09 -2.47
C LEU A 62 -8.96 8.81 -3.86
N GLY A 63 -10.05 8.04 -3.93
CA GLY A 63 -10.77 7.75 -5.18
C GLY A 63 -11.63 8.93 -5.65
N ARG A 64 -11.59 9.24 -6.95
CA ARG A 64 -12.39 10.28 -7.62
C ARG A 64 -13.33 9.65 -8.64
N GLY A 65 -14.64 9.78 -8.43
CA GLY A 65 -15.64 9.25 -9.37
C GLY A 65 -15.71 7.72 -9.42
N VAL A 66 -15.15 7.03 -8.42
CA VAL A 66 -15.08 5.57 -8.33
C VAL A 66 -16.09 5.08 -7.29
N SER A 67 -16.89 4.06 -7.63
CA SER A 67 -17.80 3.42 -6.67
C SER A 67 -17.13 2.25 -5.94
N ASN A 68 -17.64 1.87 -4.77
CA ASN A 68 -17.05 0.77 -4.00
C ASN A 68 -16.99 -0.56 -4.75
N ALA A 69 -18.02 -0.88 -5.54
CA ALA A 69 -18.08 -2.09 -6.35
C ALA A 69 -17.00 -2.13 -7.45
N SER A 70 -16.51 -0.96 -7.88
CA SER A 70 -15.45 -0.87 -8.89
C SER A 70 -14.03 -1.01 -8.35
N HIS A 71 -13.77 -0.84 -7.04
CA HIS A 71 -12.40 -0.87 -6.50
C HIS A 71 -11.70 -2.23 -6.70
N ARG A 72 -12.39 -3.35 -6.48
CA ARG A 72 -11.79 -4.68 -6.67
C ARG A 72 -11.31 -4.85 -8.11
N LYS A 73 -12.20 -4.55 -9.06
CA LYS A 73 -11.93 -4.66 -10.49
C LYS A 73 -10.74 -3.76 -10.88
N ILE A 74 -10.77 -2.50 -10.46
CA ILE A 74 -9.70 -1.55 -10.78
C ILE A 74 -8.36 -2.02 -10.21
N PHE A 75 -8.30 -2.43 -8.94
CA PHE A 75 -7.05 -2.90 -8.36
C PHE A 75 -6.57 -4.23 -8.96
N SER A 76 -7.47 -5.13 -9.34
CA SER A 76 -7.10 -6.33 -10.11
C SER A 76 -6.49 -5.97 -11.47
N GLU A 77 -7.06 -4.98 -12.17
CA GLU A 77 -6.55 -4.49 -13.45
C GLU A 77 -5.20 -3.78 -13.29
N VAL A 78 -5.00 -3.02 -12.20
CA VAL A 78 -3.72 -2.39 -11.85
C VAL A 78 -2.65 -3.45 -11.55
N CYS A 79 -2.96 -4.45 -10.72
CA CYS A 79 -2.04 -5.55 -10.41
C CYS A 79 -1.63 -6.35 -11.66
N SER A 80 -2.50 -6.40 -12.67
CA SER A 80 -2.28 -7.13 -13.93
C SER A 80 -1.58 -6.30 -15.02
N GLN A 81 -1.20 -5.05 -14.74
CA GLN A 81 -0.51 -4.22 -15.71
C GLN A 81 0.83 -4.84 -16.11
N LYS A 82 1.07 -4.94 -17.42
CA LYS A 82 2.36 -5.34 -17.97
C LYS A 82 3.34 -4.18 -17.77
N VAL A 83 4.43 -4.49 -17.07
CA VAL A 83 5.52 -3.56 -16.77
C VAL A 83 6.85 -4.28 -17.00
N GLU A 84 7.94 -3.51 -17.02
CA GLU A 84 9.29 -4.08 -16.95
C GLU A 84 9.41 -5.06 -15.76
N ASP A 85 10.17 -6.13 -15.95
CA ASP A 85 10.37 -7.13 -14.90
C ASP A 85 11.01 -6.49 -13.67
N ASP A 86 10.20 -6.35 -12.62
CA ASP A 86 10.54 -5.77 -11.35
C ASP A 86 10.60 -6.82 -10.23
N GLY A 87 10.56 -8.11 -10.58
CA GLY A 87 10.63 -9.20 -9.62
C GLY A 87 9.43 -9.29 -8.66
N LEU A 88 8.33 -8.57 -8.94
CA LEU A 88 7.09 -8.66 -8.15
C LEU A 88 5.96 -9.29 -8.95
N THR A 89 5.39 -10.35 -8.38
CA THR A 89 4.13 -10.94 -8.84
C THR A 89 3.01 -10.55 -7.88
N PHE A 90 2.08 -9.74 -8.35
CA PHE A 90 0.82 -9.50 -7.65
C PHE A 90 -0.15 -10.65 -7.95
N LEU A 91 -1.03 -10.96 -6.98
CA LEU A 91 -2.07 -11.98 -7.13
C LEU A 91 -3.45 -11.30 -7.15
N PRO A 92 -3.96 -10.87 -8.32
CA PRO A 92 -5.23 -10.13 -8.42
C PRO A 92 -6.43 -10.85 -7.79
N ASP A 93 -6.42 -12.18 -7.84
CA ASP A 93 -7.52 -13.01 -7.34
C ASP A 93 -7.62 -13.02 -5.81
N THR A 94 -6.54 -12.66 -5.10
CA THR A 94 -6.52 -12.61 -3.63
C THR A 94 -7.00 -11.28 -3.07
N ILE A 95 -7.29 -10.29 -3.93
CA ILE A 95 -7.75 -8.96 -3.50
C ILE A 95 -9.10 -9.07 -2.79
N ARG A 96 -9.14 -8.50 -1.57
CA ARG A 96 -10.34 -8.34 -0.75
C ARG A 96 -10.67 -6.86 -0.63
N VAL A 97 -11.96 -6.53 -0.73
CA VAL A 97 -12.46 -5.16 -0.58
C VAL A 97 -13.52 -5.17 0.49
N GLU A 98 -13.30 -4.36 1.53
CA GLU A 98 -14.21 -4.21 2.65
C GLU A 98 -14.53 -2.73 2.84
N ARG A 99 -15.78 -2.42 3.20
CA ARG A 99 -16.14 -1.07 3.63
C ARG A 99 -15.58 -0.87 5.03
N ILE A 100 -14.86 0.23 5.23
CA ILE A 100 -14.46 0.67 6.56
C ILE A 100 -15.72 1.20 7.26
N GLU A 101 -16.21 0.46 8.25
CA GLU A 101 -17.29 0.88 9.15
C GLU A 101 -16.66 1.38 10.45
N MET A 102 -16.91 2.63 10.84
CA MET A 102 -16.38 3.22 12.08
C MET A 102 -16.85 2.50 13.35
N THR A 103 -17.81 1.57 13.25
CA THR A 103 -18.43 0.86 14.38
C THR A 103 -17.82 -0.52 14.66
N LYS A 104 -16.91 -1.04 13.82
CA LYS A 104 -16.20 -2.29 14.12
C LYS A 104 -14.80 -1.99 14.65
N PRO A 105 -14.38 -2.57 15.79
CA PRO A 105 -12.99 -2.47 16.21
C PRO A 105 -12.13 -3.15 15.16
N THR A 106 -11.28 -2.39 14.48
CA THR A 106 -10.18 -2.92 13.67
C THR A 106 -9.40 -3.88 14.56
N LYS A 107 -9.33 -5.17 14.20
CA LYS A 107 -8.52 -6.15 14.94
C LYS A 107 -7.05 -5.74 14.84
N ALA A 108 -6.61 -4.96 15.82
CA ALA A 108 -5.21 -4.67 16.07
C ALA A 108 -4.56 -5.92 16.67
N PHE A 109 -3.73 -6.62 15.90
CA PHE A 109 -2.70 -7.48 16.51
C PHE A 109 -1.62 -6.54 17.09
N GLY A 110 -1.35 -6.68 18.39
CA GLY A 110 -0.67 -5.71 19.27
C GLY A 110 0.75 -5.27 18.85
N CYS A 111 1.33 -4.20 19.41
CA CYS A 111 1.41 -3.83 20.83
C CYS A 111 1.56 -2.30 21.03
N GLY A 112 0.88 -1.73 22.04
CA GLY A 112 1.42 -0.65 22.89
C GLY A 112 1.27 0.84 22.50
N TRP A 113 0.34 1.51 23.22
CA TRP A 113 0.29 2.93 23.64
C TRP A 113 -0.23 4.06 22.72
N LYS A 114 -1.48 4.44 23.06
CA LYS A 114 -2.11 5.78 23.19
C LYS A 114 -1.39 6.97 22.55
N HIS A 115 -1.92 7.48 21.45
CA HIS A 115 -2.67 8.74 21.30
C HIS A 115 -3.19 8.76 19.85
N GLY A 116 -4.51 8.87 19.70
CA GLY A 116 -5.25 8.26 18.61
C GLY A 116 -5.00 8.84 17.22
N TRP A 117 -4.44 8.01 16.34
CA TRP A 117 -4.70 7.96 14.89
C TRP A 117 -4.49 6.49 14.46
N ALA A 118 -5.50 5.85 13.87
CA ALA A 118 -5.46 4.43 13.48
C ALA A 118 -4.97 4.28 12.03
N THR A 119 -4.00 3.39 11.81
CA THR A 119 -3.47 3.00 10.49
C THR A 119 -3.95 1.60 10.12
N CYS A 120 -4.26 1.36 8.85
CA CYS A 120 -4.84 0.10 8.36
C CYS A 120 -3.81 -0.69 7.54
N GLY A 121 -3.14 -1.64 8.22
CA GLY A 121 -2.19 -2.61 7.67
C GLY A 121 -2.74 -3.40 6.48
N PHE A 122 -2.15 -3.24 5.30
CA PHE A 122 -2.31 -4.24 4.23
C PHE A 122 -1.45 -5.46 4.57
N LEU A 123 -2.12 -6.57 4.88
CA LEU A 123 -1.52 -7.89 5.05
C LEU A 123 -1.32 -8.53 3.66
N CYS A 124 -0.13 -8.41 3.08
CA CYS A 124 0.29 -9.30 1.99
C CYS A 124 0.82 -10.59 2.64
N VAL A 125 0.03 -11.66 2.62
CA VAL A 125 0.47 -12.98 3.03
C VAL A 125 1.39 -13.52 1.93
N VAL A 126 2.69 -13.53 2.19
CA VAL A 126 3.66 -14.31 1.42
C VAL A 126 3.56 -15.75 1.94
N GLY A 127 3.15 -16.66 1.06
CA GLY A 127 3.29 -18.11 1.22
C GLY A 127 4.19 -18.64 0.12
#